data_AF-A0A1X1T430-F1
#
_entry.id   AF-A0A1X1T430-F1
#
_cell.length_a   1.000
_cell.length_b   1.000
_cell.length_c   1.000
_cell.angle_alpha   90.00
_cell.angle_beta   90.00
_cell.angle_gamma   90.00
#
_symmetry.space_group_name_H-M   'P 1'
#
loop_
_entity.id
_entity.type
_entity.pdbx_description
1 polymer ?
#
loop_
_entity_poly.entity_id
_entity_poly.type
_entity_poly.pdbx_seq_one_letter_code
_entity_poly.pdbx_strand_id
1 'polypeptide(L)'
;MAEHDATIDEITGELERALLISLVVTLTSHNVLIQKVEEWERPHQRFLQGLEPTDVGHYLDVKTLMYADSGGPGRVHMQDLVSAINGGAVIVMAGAGRETVDSYPEAQAVAYAQWFSYAFSLWEEQFRGRIATCFDKHTSERIRGSDVRNDYFGDIRLIRNDFVHNKGICKDSAQLKRLEWGLTRRRQIEITPEQMLSLIDLFPRDELSTVPTPLPPGDTVRVPGKVDPHVLEDVQTRAQKLGLNDSQLLEAALSDWLARNGS
;
A
#
# COMPACT_ATOMS: atom_id res chain seq x y z
N MET A 1 2.46 27.14 22.16
CA MET A 1 2.45 27.26 20.70
C MET A 1 1.02 27.03 20.26
N ALA A 2 0.36 28.01 19.66
CA ALA A 2 -0.93 27.77 19.05
C ALA A 2 -0.72 26.80 17.89
N GLU A 3 -1.35 25.64 17.95
CA GLU A 3 -1.41 24.68 16.85
C GLU A 3 -2.07 25.41 15.69
N HIS A 4 -1.32 25.68 14.62
CA HIS A 4 -1.90 26.30 13.44
C HIS A 4 -2.82 25.25 12.82
N ASP A 5 -4.13 25.52 12.83
CA ASP A 5 -5.10 24.63 12.22
C ASP A 5 -4.81 24.57 10.71
N ALA A 6 -4.23 23.45 10.27
CA ALA A 6 -3.86 23.25 8.88
C ALA A 6 -5.10 23.32 7.97
N THR A 7 -4.99 24.08 6.90
CA THR A 7 -6.02 24.21 5.87
C THR A 7 -6.12 22.92 5.03
N ILE A 8 -7.24 22.75 4.32
CA ILE A 8 -7.41 21.58 3.44
C ILE A 8 -6.34 21.51 2.34
N ASP A 9 -5.91 22.67 1.84
CA ASP A 9 -4.86 22.78 0.82
C ASP A 9 -3.50 22.34 1.35
N GLU A 10 -3.17 22.72 2.59
CA GLU A 10 -1.94 22.29 3.26
C GLU A 10 -1.94 20.78 3.52
N ILE A 11 -3.04 20.24 4.06
CA ILE A 11 -3.19 18.81 4.33
C ILE A 11 -3.08 18.00 3.02
N THR A 12 -3.76 18.46 1.96
CA THR A 12 -3.74 17.81 0.65
C THR A 12 -2.36 17.91 0.00
N GLY A 13 -1.69 19.06 0.11
CA GLY A 13 -0.33 19.26 -0.38
C GLY A 13 0.72 18.42 0.36
N GLU A 14 0.56 18.22 1.67
CA GLU A 14 1.38 17.30 2.44
C GLU A 14 1.20 15.84 2.00
N LEU A 15 -0.04 15.41 1.79
CA LEU A 15 -0.35 14.06 1.32
C LEU A 15 0.24 13.82 -0.07
N GLU A 16 0.01 14.72 -1.01
CA GLU A 16 0.56 14.63 -2.37
C GLU A 16 2.08 14.55 -2.33
N ARG A 17 2.74 15.46 -1.60
CA ARG A 17 4.20 15.46 -1.45
C ARG A 17 4.72 14.15 -0.88
N ALA A 18 4.10 13.61 0.16
CA ALA A 18 4.52 12.36 0.78
C ALA A 18 4.36 11.16 -0.18
N LEU A 19 3.27 11.12 -0.95
CA LEU A 19 3.08 10.12 -2.00
C LEU A 19 4.12 10.26 -3.11
N LEU A 20 4.39 11.47 -3.60
CA LEU A 20 5.40 11.73 -4.62
C LEU A 20 6.80 11.30 -4.18
N ILE A 21 7.21 11.66 -2.96
CA ILE A 21 8.51 11.24 -2.41
C ILE A 21 8.61 9.72 -2.35
N SER A 22 7.58 9.05 -1.82
CA SER A 22 7.60 7.58 -1.74
C SER A 22 7.62 6.91 -3.11
N LEU A 23 6.88 7.45 -4.08
CA LEU A 23 6.86 6.95 -5.45
C LEU A 23 8.22 7.10 -6.12
N VAL A 24 8.87 8.26 -5.98
CA VAL A 24 10.23 8.49 -6.48
C VAL A 24 11.21 7.51 -5.84
N VAL A 25 11.15 7.28 -4.52
CA VAL A 25 12.01 6.31 -3.82
C VAL A 25 11.81 4.90 -4.38
N THR A 26 10.57 4.48 -4.59
CA THR A 26 10.26 3.15 -5.14
C THR A 26 10.79 2.98 -6.57
N LEU A 27 10.54 3.95 -7.45
CA LEU A 27 10.96 3.88 -8.85
C LEU A 27 12.48 3.98 -9.00
N THR A 28 13.13 4.85 -8.22
CA THR A 28 14.60 5.01 -8.25
C THR A 28 15.32 3.80 -7.69
N SER A 29 14.82 3.21 -6.59
CA SER A 29 15.42 2.00 -6.00
C SER A 29 15.39 0.82 -6.97
N HIS A 30 14.32 0.68 -7.74
CA HIS A 30 14.23 -0.34 -8.79
C HIS A 30 15.28 -0.11 -9.89
N ASN A 31 15.42 1.12 -10.39
CA ASN A 31 16.43 1.47 -11.40
C ASN A 31 17.87 1.23 -10.92
N VAL A 32 18.17 1.53 -9.64
CA VAL A 32 19.50 1.26 -9.07
C VAL A 32 19.82 -0.24 -9.06
N LEU A 33 18.83 -1.10 -8.75
CA LEU A 33 19.02 -2.55 -8.77
C LEU A 33 19.22 -3.08 -10.20
N ILE A 34 18.48 -2.55 -11.19
CA ILE A 34 18.70 -2.87 -12.61
C ILE A 34 20.13 -2.50 -13.02
N GLN A 35 20.56 -1.28 -12.74
CA GLN A 35 21.92 -0.83 -13.05
C GLN A 35 22.99 -1.70 -12.39
N LYS A 36 22.76 -2.16 -11.16
CA LYS A 36 23.68 -3.07 -10.45
C LYS A 36 23.74 -4.46 -11.06
N VAL A 37 22.63 -4.95 -11.63
CA VAL A 37 22.64 -6.20 -12.41
C VAL A 37 23.39 -6.00 -13.72
N GLU A 38 23.10 -4.94 -14.48
CA GLU A 38 23.80 -4.66 -15.74
C GLU A 38 25.31 -4.44 -15.56
N GLU A 39 25.71 -3.75 -14.47
CA GLU A 39 27.11 -3.54 -14.07
C GLU A 39 27.83 -4.86 -13.78
N TRP A 40 27.12 -5.85 -13.24
CA TRP A 40 27.66 -7.18 -12.93
C TRP A 40 27.67 -8.12 -14.14
N GLU A 41 26.59 -8.14 -14.95
CA GLU A 41 26.46 -9.05 -16.09
C GLU A 41 27.55 -8.82 -17.14
N ARG A 42 27.92 -7.55 -17.38
CA ARG A 42 28.93 -7.20 -18.39
C ARG A 42 30.32 -7.83 -18.13
N PRO A 43 30.99 -7.63 -16.98
CA PRO A 43 32.26 -8.28 -16.69
C PRO A 43 32.12 -9.79 -16.56
N HIS A 44 31.03 -10.29 -15.98
CA HIS A 44 30.79 -11.74 -15.85
C HIS A 44 30.72 -12.44 -17.22
N GLN A 45 29.97 -11.88 -18.17
CA GLN A 45 29.90 -12.40 -19.54
C GLN A 45 31.26 -12.37 -20.25
N ARG A 46 32.06 -11.30 -20.06
CA ARG A 46 33.40 -11.21 -20.64
C ARG A 46 34.34 -12.26 -20.06
N PHE A 47 34.28 -12.53 -18.76
CA PHE A 47 35.02 -13.62 -18.13
C PHE A 47 34.62 -14.98 -18.73
N LEU A 48 33.32 -15.26 -18.86
CA LEU A 48 32.83 -16.50 -19.49
C LEU A 48 33.28 -16.67 -20.95
N GLN A 49 33.48 -15.57 -21.68
CA GLN A 49 34.02 -15.55 -23.05
C GLN A 49 35.56 -15.66 -23.10
N GLY A 50 36.25 -15.73 -21.95
CA GLY A 50 37.70 -15.74 -21.85
C GLY A 50 38.36 -14.39 -22.18
N LEU A 51 37.59 -13.29 -22.16
CA LEU A 51 38.07 -11.94 -22.45
C LEU A 51 38.60 -11.21 -21.21
N GLU A 52 38.33 -11.74 -20.01
CA GLU A 52 38.87 -11.25 -18.74
C GLU A 52 39.53 -12.39 -17.96
N PRO A 53 40.65 -12.14 -17.25
CA PRO A 53 41.39 -13.18 -16.53
C PRO A 53 40.74 -13.61 -15.21
N THR A 54 39.85 -12.77 -14.66
CA THR A 54 39.20 -12.99 -13.36
C THR A 54 37.73 -12.62 -13.46
N ASP A 55 36.88 -13.39 -12.78
CA ASP A 55 35.45 -13.11 -12.69
C ASP A 55 35.16 -11.98 -11.69
N VAL A 56 33.98 -11.39 -11.81
CA VAL A 56 33.41 -10.48 -10.80
C VAL A 56 32.83 -11.30 -9.65
N GLY A 57 32.83 -10.73 -8.43
CA GLY A 57 32.25 -11.39 -7.27
C GLY A 57 30.77 -11.74 -7.45
N HIS A 58 30.35 -12.90 -6.95
CA HIS A 58 29.03 -13.51 -7.21
C HIS A 58 27.94 -13.09 -6.22
N TYR A 59 28.26 -12.19 -5.29
CA TYR A 59 27.32 -11.72 -4.27
C TYR A 59 27.31 -10.18 -4.19
N LEU A 60 26.13 -9.57 -4.15
CA LEU A 60 25.97 -8.15 -3.82
C LEU A 60 25.89 -7.96 -2.31
N ASP A 61 26.82 -7.23 -1.73
CA ASP A 61 26.76 -6.80 -0.33
C ASP A 61 25.83 -5.60 -0.20
N VAL A 62 24.67 -5.80 0.43
CA VAL A 62 23.59 -4.79 0.48
C VAL A 62 24.01 -3.55 1.27
N LYS A 63 24.97 -3.67 2.21
CA LYS A 63 25.45 -2.55 3.02
C LYS A 63 26.37 -1.63 2.23
N THR A 64 27.22 -2.20 1.38
CA THR A 64 28.26 -1.47 0.66
C THR A 64 27.94 -1.26 -0.81
N LEU A 65 26.97 -1.98 -1.35
CA LEU A 65 26.63 -2.08 -2.77
C LEU A 65 27.83 -2.49 -3.66
N MET A 66 28.74 -3.29 -3.08
CA MET A 66 29.91 -3.86 -3.75
C MET A 66 29.73 -5.37 -3.98
N TYR A 67 30.42 -5.88 -5.00
CA TYR A 67 30.46 -7.31 -5.29
C TYR A 67 31.48 -8.03 -4.40
N ALA A 68 31.13 -9.23 -3.94
CA ALA A 68 31.96 -10.08 -3.10
C ALA A 68 31.98 -11.52 -3.64
N ASP A 69 33.10 -12.22 -3.45
CA ASP A 69 33.30 -13.57 -3.97
C ASP A 69 32.60 -14.66 -3.14
N SER A 70 32.21 -14.34 -1.90
CA SER A 70 31.64 -15.29 -0.96
C SER A 70 30.34 -14.81 -0.33
N GLY A 71 29.46 -15.77 -0.08
CA GLY A 71 28.20 -15.54 0.63
C GLY A 71 28.43 -15.11 2.08
N GLY A 72 27.38 -14.57 2.70
CA GLY A 72 27.40 -14.15 4.10
C GLY A 72 26.17 -13.32 4.47
N PRO A 73 26.02 -12.95 5.75
CA PRO A 73 24.92 -12.09 6.19
C PRO A 73 24.89 -10.77 5.43
N GLY A 74 23.71 -10.35 4.96
CA GLY A 74 23.52 -9.11 4.21
C GLY A 74 24.00 -9.16 2.76
N ARG A 75 24.27 -10.36 2.22
CA ARG A 75 24.69 -10.56 0.83
C ARG A 75 23.64 -11.35 0.05
N VAL A 76 23.35 -10.92 -1.17
CA VAL A 76 22.42 -11.60 -2.09
C VAL A 76 23.22 -12.16 -3.26
N HIS A 77 22.96 -13.41 -3.65
CA HIS A 77 23.64 -14.00 -4.79
C HIS A 77 23.18 -13.32 -6.09
N MET A 78 24.12 -13.01 -6.98
CA MET A 78 23.82 -12.22 -8.18
C MET A 78 22.91 -12.95 -9.16
N GLN A 79 22.98 -14.29 -9.25
CA GLN A 79 22.03 -15.03 -10.08
C GLN A 79 20.60 -14.96 -9.55
N ASP A 80 20.40 -14.86 -8.24
CA ASP A 80 19.07 -14.68 -7.65
C ASP A 80 18.54 -13.28 -7.98
N LEU A 81 19.40 -12.26 -7.92
CA LEU A 81 19.06 -10.89 -8.27
C LEU A 81 18.78 -10.72 -9.78
N VAL A 82 19.60 -11.34 -10.62
CA VAL A 82 19.38 -11.45 -12.07
C VAL A 82 18.07 -12.16 -12.33
N SER A 83 17.79 -13.29 -11.67
CA SER A 83 16.50 -14.00 -11.81
C SER A 83 15.33 -13.14 -11.32
N ALA A 84 15.48 -12.34 -10.27
CA ALA A 84 14.41 -11.48 -9.76
C ALA A 84 14.13 -10.25 -10.65
N ILE A 85 15.12 -9.80 -11.41
CA ILE A 85 15.03 -8.63 -12.32
C ILE A 85 14.72 -9.06 -13.76
N ASN A 86 15.45 -10.05 -14.26
CA ASN A 86 15.35 -10.62 -15.59
C ASN A 86 14.43 -11.86 -15.64
N GLY A 87 13.78 -12.25 -14.54
CA GLY A 87 12.85 -13.39 -14.49
C GLY A 87 11.59 -13.25 -15.35
N GLY A 88 11.54 -12.23 -16.21
CA GLY A 88 10.61 -12.05 -17.32
C GLY A 88 11.25 -12.03 -18.71
N ALA A 89 12.54 -12.33 -18.83
CA ALA A 89 13.25 -12.38 -20.10
C ALA A 89 13.01 -13.74 -20.79
N VAL A 90 12.62 -13.68 -22.06
CA VAL A 90 12.40 -14.84 -22.95
C VAL A 90 13.60 -15.77 -22.96
N ILE A 91 13.48 -16.96 -22.34
CA ILE A 91 14.45 -18.04 -22.54
C ILE A 91 14.13 -18.71 -23.87
N VAL A 92 14.90 -18.37 -24.92
CA VAL A 92 14.88 -19.14 -26.17
C VAL A 92 15.71 -20.41 -25.97
N MET A 93 15.07 -21.48 -25.52
CA MET A 93 15.68 -22.82 -25.53
C MET A 93 15.79 -23.31 -26.99
N ALA A 94 17.02 -23.51 -27.47
CA ALA A 94 17.26 -24.10 -28.78
C ALA A 94 16.76 -25.56 -28.80
N GLY A 95 15.58 -25.79 -29.39
CA GLY A 95 15.09 -27.13 -29.73
C GLY A 95 13.77 -27.57 -29.11
N ALA A 96 13.20 -26.81 -28.17
CA ALA A 96 11.84 -27.00 -27.67
C ALA A 96 11.00 -25.77 -28.03
N GLY A 97 9.72 -25.96 -28.33
CA GLY A 97 8.84 -24.91 -28.83
C GLY A 97 8.82 -23.64 -27.96
N ARG A 98 8.42 -22.51 -28.56
CA ARG A 98 8.18 -21.24 -27.86
C ARG A 98 7.15 -21.46 -26.74
N GLU A 99 7.61 -21.61 -25.51
CA GLU A 99 6.80 -21.30 -24.32
C GLU A 99 7.21 -19.91 -23.84
N THR A 100 6.38 -18.92 -24.14
CA THR A 100 6.42 -17.61 -23.51
C THR A 100 5.94 -17.75 -22.08
N VAL A 101 6.87 -17.77 -21.13
CA VAL A 101 6.55 -17.47 -19.73
C VAL A 101 6.78 -15.97 -19.56
N ASP A 102 5.78 -15.17 -19.94
CA ASP A 102 5.72 -13.75 -19.57
C ASP A 102 5.65 -13.73 -18.04
N SER A 103 6.69 -13.21 -17.39
CA SER A 103 6.79 -13.24 -15.95
C SER A 103 7.24 -11.87 -15.46
N TYR A 104 6.29 -11.15 -14.86
CA TYR A 104 6.52 -9.89 -14.17
C TYR A 104 7.67 -10.01 -13.14
N PRO A 105 8.72 -9.17 -13.22
CA PRO A 105 9.89 -9.29 -12.34
C PRO A 105 9.51 -9.30 -10.86
N GLU A 106 9.96 -10.32 -10.12
CA GLU A 106 9.65 -10.48 -8.69
C GLU A 106 10.06 -9.25 -7.88
N ALA A 107 11.22 -8.66 -8.21
CA ALA A 107 11.69 -7.44 -7.55
C ALA A 107 10.73 -6.25 -7.73
N GLN A 108 10.13 -6.13 -8.91
CA GLN A 108 9.15 -5.08 -9.22
C GLN A 108 7.83 -5.32 -8.46
N ALA A 109 7.37 -6.57 -8.42
CA ALA A 109 6.21 -6.97 -7.62
C ALA A 109 6.36 -6.63 -6.14
N VAL A 110 7.52 -6.96 -5.54
CA VAL A 110 7.79 -6.66 -4.14
C VAL A 110 7.81 -5.15 -3.89
N ALA A 111 8.56 -4.40 -4.71
CA ALA A 111 8.68 -2.95 -4.54
C ALA A 111 7.31 -2.24 -4.64
N TYR A 112 6.48 -2.65 -5.60
CA TYR A 112 5.16 -2.03 -5.78
C TYR A 112 4.18 -2.47 -4.70
N ALA A 113 4.19 -3.73 -4.27
CA ALA A 113 3.39 -4.20 -3.14
C ALA A 113 3.69 -3.40 -1.86
N GLN A 114 4.97 -3.11 -1.61
CA GLN A 114 5.40 -2.26 -0.50
C GLN A 114 4.89 -0.83 -0.67
N TRP A 115 5.01 -0.25 -1.86
CA TRP A 115 4.52 1.10 -2.14
C TRP A 115 3.01 1.23 -1.94
N PHE A 116 2.20 0.33 -2.51
CA PHE A 116 0.73 0.35 -2.34
C PHE A 116 0.32 0.16 -0.88
N SER A 117 1.05 -0.67 -0.13
CA SER A 117 0.83 -0.84 1.31
C SER A 117 1.13 0.43 2.09
N TYR A 118 2.28 1.07 1.82
CA TYR A 118 2.67 2.33 2.44
C TYR A 118 1.70 3.46 2.09
N ALA A 119 1.37 3.64 0.81
CA ALA A 119 0.47 4.68 0.34
C ALA A 119 -0.94 4.55 0.97
N PHE A 120 -1.45 3.32 1.09
CA PHE A 120 -2.74 3.08 1.73
C PHE A 120 -2.70 3.37 3.24
N SER A 121 -1.66 2.96 3.97
CA SER A 121 -1.51 3.29 5.38
C SER A 121 -1.35 4.79 5.61
N LEU A 122 -0.57 5.48 4.76
CA LEU A 122 -0.43 6.93 4.79
C LEU A 122 -1.79 7.60 4.68
N TRP A 123 -2.58 7.21 3.68
CA TRP A 123 -3.94 7.68 3.49
C TRP A 123 -4.83 7.42 4.71
N GLU A 124 -4.99 6.16 5.12
CA GLU A 124 -5.97 5.78 6.15
C GLU A 124 -5.60 6.28 7.55
N GLU A 125 -4.33 6.16 7.93
CA GLU A 125 -3.89 6.36 9.31
C GLU A 125 -3.50 7.82 9.58
N GLN A 126 -2.95 8.52 8.58
CA GLN A 126 -2.40 9.86 8.80
C GLN A 126 -3.28 10.96 8.23
N PHE A 127 -3.88 10.79 7.04
CA PHE A 127 -4.52 11.90 6.35
C PHE A 127 -6.04 11.88 6.37
N ARG A 128 -6.69 10.71 6.26
CA ARG A 128 -8.16 10.62 6.16
C ARG A 128 -8.86 11.24 7.37
N GLY A 129 -8.35 11.02 8.58
CA GLY A 129 -8.88 11.62 9.81
C GLY A 129 -8.62 13.14 9.91
N ARG A 130 -7.47 13.63 9.45
CA ARG A 130 -7.13 15.06 9.41
C ARG A 130 -8.04 15.82 8.46
N ILE A 131 -8.29 15.26 7.27
CA ILE A 131 -9.21 15.83 6.28
C ILE A 131 -10.62 15.92 6.85
N ALA A 132 -11.12 14.85 7.47
CA ALA A 132 -12.42 14.85 8.13
C ALA A 132 -12.52 15.93 9.21
N THR A 133 -11.51 16.03 10.08
CA THR A 133 -11.45 17.04 11.15
C THR A 133 -11.42 18.47 10.60
N CYS A 134 -10.74 18.69 9.46
CA CYS A 134 -10.70 19.98 8.79
C CYS A 134 -12.11 20.40 8.32
N PHE A 135 -12.85 19.49 7.68
CA PHE A 135 -14.20 19.77 7.20
C PHE A 135 -15.24 19.84 8.33
N ASP A 136 -15.12 19.01 9.36
CA ASP A 136 -16.01 18.98 10.53
C ASP A 136 -16.15 20.36 11.20
N LYS A 137 -15.06 21.14 11.21
CA LYS A 137 -15.04 22.52 11.75
C LYS A 137 -15.86 23.53 10.92
N HIS A 138 -16.15 23.21 9.67
CA HIS A 138 -16.78 24.11 8.70
C HIS A 138 -18.19 23.67 8.30
N THR A 139 -18.68 22.55 8.82
CA THR A 139 -20.01 21.99 8.53
C THR A 139 -20.87 21.90 9.77
N SER A 140 -22.19 21.98 9.61
CA SER A 140 -23.14 21.77 10.71
C SER A 140 -23.32 20.29 11.05
N GLU A 141 -23.06 19.40 10.09
CA GLU A 141 -23.12 17.96 10.26
C GLU A 141 -21.72 17.41 10.55
N ARG A 142 -21.66 16.41 11.43
CA ARG A 142 -20.39 15.81 11.85
C ARG A 142 -19.76 14.99 10.73
N ILE A 143 -18.54 15.35 10.32
CA ILE A 143 -17.74 14.64 9.33
C ILE A 143 -16.80 13.66 10.04
N ARG A 144 -16.96 12.38 9.73
CA ARG A 144 -16.09 11.31 10.23
C ARG A 144 -15.07 10.94 9.16
N GLY A 145 -13.96 10.32 9.59
CA GLY A 145 -12.99 9.76 8.65
C GLY A 145 -13.61 8.80 7.64
N SER A 146 -14.66 8.06 8.01
CA SER A 146 -15.40 7.16 7.10
C SER A 146 -16.14 7.86 5.96
N ASP A 147 -16.47 9.15 6.14
CA ASP A 147 -17.19 9.95 5.15
C ASP A 147 -16.25 10.45 4.05
N VAL A 148 -14.96 10.57 4.35
CA VAL A 148 -13.91 10.94 3.38
C VAL A 148 -13.60 9.73 2.50
N ARG A 149 -14.32 9.61 1.39
CA ARG A 149 -14.14 8.55 0.39
C ARG A 149 -13.57 9.12 -0.90
N ASN A 150 -12.62 8.41 -1.47
CA ASN A 150 -12.04 8.77 -2.76
C ASN A 150 -11.69 7.52 -3.56
N ASP A 151 -12.05 7.50 -4.84
CA ASP A 151 -11.86 6.33 -5.69
C ASP A 151 -10.37 6.09 -6.03
N TYR A 152 -9.50 7.11 -6.02
CA TYR A 152 -8.04 6.95 -6.16
C TYR A 152 -7.46 6.07 -5.04
N PHE A 153 -7.76 6.41 -3.79
CA PHE A 153 -7.30 5.62 -2.63
C PHE A 153 -8.07 4.31 -2.48
N GLY A 154 -9.32 4.27 -2.96
CA GLY A 154 -10.10 3.05 -3.11
C GLY A 154 -9.40 2.04 -4.04
N ASP A 155 -8.94 2.49 -5.20
CA ASP A 155 -8.21 1.69 -6.18
C ASP A 155 -6.86 1.22 -5.65
N ILE A 156 -6.09 2.11 -5.00
CA ILE A 156 -4.85 1.75 -4.28
C ILE A 156 -5.09 0.61 -3.27
N ARG A 157 -6.18 0.69 -2.50
CA ARG A 157 -6.57 -0.37 -1.54
C ARG A 157 -6.86 -1.70 -2.23
N LEU A 158 -7.57 -1.69 -3.37
CA LEU A 158 -7.90 -2.91 -4.12
C LEU A 158 -6.63 -3.60 -4.64
N ILE A 159 -5.70 -2.82 -5.22
CA ILE A 159 -4.41 -3.33 -5.70
C ILE A 159 -3.58 -3.87 -4.54
N ARG A 160 -3.47 -3.10 -3.45
CA ARG A 160 -2.79 -3.52 -2.21
C ARG A 160 -3.33 -4.85 -1.69
N ASN A 161 -4.64 -5.03 -1.67
CA ASN A 161 -5.27 -6.26 -1.20
C ASN A 161 -4.89 -7.45 -2.08
N ASP A 162 -4.83 -7.27 -3.40
CA ASP A 162 -4.44 -8.34 -4.28
C ASP A 162 -2.96 -8.74 -4.11
N PHE A 163 -2.05 -7.78 -3.90
CA PHE A 163 -0.67 -8.10 -3.54
C PHE A 163 -0.56 -8.81 -2.19
N VAL A 164 -1.16 -8.25 -1.14
CA VAL A 164 -0.96 -8.71 0.26
C VAL A 164 -1.74 -9.98 0.57
N HIS A 165 -2.96 -10.13 0.04
CA HIS A 165 -3.86 -11.22 0.39
C HIS A 165 -4.04 -12.25 -0.73
N ASN A 166 -3.84 -11.86 -1.99
CA ASN A 166 -4.04 -12.76 -3.14
C ASN A 166 -2.72 -13.10 -3.85
N LYS A 167 -1.56 -12.88 -3.21
CA LYS A 167 -0.22 -13.20 -3.74
C LYS A 167 0.08 -12.56 -5.10
N GLY A 168 -0.46 -11.36 -5.34
CA GLY A 168 -0.34 -10.67 -6.62
C GLY A 168 -1.28 -11.17 -7.70
N ILE A 169 -2.25 -12.04 -7.39
CA ILE A 169 -3.30 -12.44 -8.34
C ILE A 169 -4.45 -11.44 -8.27
N CYS A 170 -4.80 -10.86 -9.42
CA CYS A 170 -5.88 -9.90 -9.56
C CYS A 170 -7.22 -10.54 -9.18
N LYS A 171 -7.92 -9.92 -8.24
CA LYS A 171 -9.26 -10.32 -7.82
C LYS A 171 -10.16 -9.11 -7.71
N ASP A 172 -9.85 -8.22 -6.76
CA ASP A 172 -10.67 -7.05 -6.47
C ASP A 172 -10.20 -5.84 -7.28
N SER A 173 -8.90 -5.78 -7.62
CA SER A 173 -8.34 -4.78 -8.53
C SER A 173 -8.76 -4.94 -10.00
N ALA A 174 -9.63 -5.89 -10.33
CA ALA A 174 -10.29 -5.94 -11.64
C ALA A 174 -11.39 -4.88 -11.78
N GLN A 175 -11.74 -4.19 -10.68
CA GLN A 175 -12.85 -3.24 -10.60
C GLN A 175 -12.36 -1.82 -10.26
N LEU A 176 -11.15 -1.48 -10.71
CA LEU A 176 -10.63 -0.11 -10.54
C LEU A 176 -11.56 0.88 -11.22
N LYS A 177 -11.79 2.01 -10.57
CA LYS A 177 -12.70 3.04 -11.06
C LYS A 177 -12.00 4.25 -11.65
N ARG A 178 -10.88 4.66 -11.06
CA ARG A 178 -10.13 5.87 -11.43
C ARG A 178 -8.86 5.53 -12.18
N LEU A 179 -8.13 4.50 -11.75
CA LEU A 179 -6.85 4.17 -12.36
C LEU A 179 -7.02 3.53 -13.75
N GLU A 180 -8.12 2.79 -13.97
CA GLU A 180 -8.47 2.20 -15.27
C GLU A 180 -7.36 1.35 -15.94
N TRP A 181 -6.48 0.73 -15.15
CA TRP A 181 -5.31 -0.03 -15.66
C TRP A 181 -5.63 -1.36 -16.36
N GLY A 182 -6.90 -1.69 -16.57
CA GLY A 182 -7.31 -2.88 -17.32
C GLY A 182 -6.89 -4.23 -16.69
N LEU A 183 -6.69 -4.27 -15.37
CA LEU A 183 -6.26 -5.49 -14.68
C LEU A 183 -7.30 -6.60 -14.83
N THR A 184 -6.84 -7.80 -15.20
CA THR A 184 -7.72 -8.92 -15.52
C THR A 184 -7.84 -9.90 -14.37
N ARG A 185 -9.08 -10.17 -13.93
CA ARG A 185 -9.37 -11.10 -12.83
C ARG A 185 -8.73 -12.49 -13.07
N ARG A 186 -8.18 -13.07 -12.01
CA ARG A 186 -7.46 -14.37 -11.96
C ARG A 186 -6.13 -14.41 -12.72
N ARG A 187 -5.64 -13.27 -13.21
CA ARG A 187 -4.28 -13.17 -13.75
C ARG A 187 -3.33 -12.57 -12.73
N GLN A 188 -2.03 -12.83 -12.92
CA GLN A 188 -0.98 -12.12 -12.20
C GLN A 188 -1.12 -10.62 -12.48
N ILE A 189 -0.97 -9.81 -11.44
CA ILE A 189 -0.91 -8.36 -11.56
C ILE A 189 0.47 -8.00 -12.13
N GLU A 190 0.45 -7.32 -13.27
CA GLU A 190 1.64 -6.79 -13.91
C GLU A 190 1.42 -5.29 -14.06
N ILE A 191 2.03 -4.51 -13.16
CA ILE A 191 1.90 -3.05 -13.15
C ILE A 191 3.15 -2.47 -13.79
N THR A 192 3.02 -1.67 -14.82
CA THR A 192 4.18 -1.07 -15.50
C THR A 192 4.67 0.18 -14.76
N PRO A 193 5.93 0.61 -14.98
CA PRO A 193 6.40 1.90 -14.48
C PRO A 193 5.55 3.09 -14.96
N GLU A 194 5.03 3.05 -16.18
CA GLU A 194 4.15 4.10 -16.73
C GLU A 194 2.83 4.17 -15.96
N GLN A 195 2.26 3.01 -15.59
CA GLN A 195 1.09 2.96 -14.71
C GLN A 195 1.42 3.56 -13.34
N MET A 196 2.57 3.23 -12.74
CA MET A 196 3.00 3.86 -11.49
C MET A 196 3.20 5.38 -11.63
N LEU A 197 3.74 5.87 -12.73
CA LEU A 197 3.89 7.31 -12.99
C LEU A 197 2.54 8.01 -13.17
N SER A 198 1.55 7.35 -13.78
CA SER A 198 0.20 7.91 -13.96
C SER A 198 -0.49 8.28 -12.65
N LEU A 199 -0.05 7.71 -11.51
CA LEU A 199 -0.54 8.07 -10.18
C LEU A 199 -0.32 9.56 -9.84
N ILE A 200 0.72 10.17 -10.41
CA ILE A 200 1.02 11.59 -10.24
C ILE A 200 -0.08 12.43 -10.88
N ASP A 201 -0.37 12.15 -12.15
CA ASP A 201 -1.35 12.91 -12.93
C ASP A 201 -2.78 12.66 -12.45
N LEU A 202 -3.04 11.47 -11.91
CA LEU A 202 -4.35 11.06 -11.40
C LEU A 202 -4.60 11.50 -9.95
N PHE A 203 -3.67 12.18 -9.28
CA PHE A 203 -3.84 12.57 -7.89
C PHE A 203 -5.12 13.43 -7.68
N PRO A 204 -6.02 13.07 -6.74
CA PRO A 204 -7.38 13.62 -6.66
C PRO A 204 -7.47 14.96 -5.91
N ARG A 205 -6.64 15.94 -6.26
CA ARG A 205 -6.53 17.21 -5.52
C ARG A 205 -7.87 17.95 -5.37
N ASP A 206 -8.62 18.10 -6.45
CA ASP A 206 -9.90 18.84 -6.44
C ASP A 206 -10.98 18.12 -5.62
N GLU A 207 -11.01 16.79 -5.71
CA GLU A 207 -11.96 15.97 -4.94
C GLU A 207 -11.66 16.01 -3.44
N LEU A 208 -10.39 16.00 -3.05
CA LEU A 208 -9.99 16.13 -1.64
C LEU A 208 -10.29 17.51 -1.07
N SER A 209 -10.40 18.53 -1.92
CA SER A 209 -10.77 19.89 -1.54
C SER A 209 -12.29 20.08 -1.41
N THR A 210 -13.07 19.06 -1.81
CA THR A 210 -14.52 19.09 -1.75
C THR A 210 -15.02 18.48 -0.43
N VAL A 211 -15.95 19.18 0.23
CA VAL A 211 -16.56 18.70 1.48
C VAL A 211 -17.25 17.35 1.24
N PRO A 212 -16.92 16.28 1.98
CA PRO A 212 -17.56 14.99 1.82
C PRO A 212 -19.01 15.04 2.31
N THR A 213 -19.88 14.25 1.68
CA THR A 213 -21.25 14.05 2.18
C THR A 213 -21.22 13.03 3.32
N PRO A 214 -21.77 13.35 4.52
CA PRO A 214 -21.88 12.39 5.61
C PRO A 214 -22.63 11.14 5.17
N LEU A 215 -22.10 9.97 5.49
CA LEU A 215 -22.80 8.73 5.22
C LEU A 215 -23.94 8.54 6.24
N PRO A 216 -25.08 7.98 5.81
CA PRO A 216 -26.07 7.52 6.76
C PRO A 216 -25.43 6.46 7.70
N PRO A 217 -25.96 6.30 8.93
CA PRO A 217 -25.52 5.23 9.81
C PRO A 217 -25.52 3.89 9.08
N GLY A 218 -24.35 3.26 9.01
CA GLY A 218 -24.19 1.95 8.39
C GLY A 218 -24.66 0.81 9.29
N ASP A 219 -24.37 -0.42 8.89
CA ASP A 219 -24.61 -1.61 9.71
C ASP A 219 -23.82 -1.54 11.03
N THR A 220 -24.37 -2.17 12.07
CA THR A 220 -23.72 -2.25 13.37
C THR A 220 -22.41 -3.05 13.28
N VAL A 221 -21.38 -2.54 13.94
CA VAL A 221 -20.06 -3.20 14.01
C VAL A 221 -19.84 -3.81 15.40
N ARG A 222 -19.09 -4.92 15.44
CA ARG A 222 -18.68 -5.51 16.73
C ARG A 222 -17.60 -4.63 17.37
N VAL A 223 -17.80 -4.32 18.64
CA VAL A 223 -16.82 -3.58 19.45
C VAL A 223 -15.81 -4.57 20.03
N PRO A 224 -14.51 -4.48 19.69
CA PRO A 224 -13.48 -5.34 20.25
C PRO A 224 -13.16 -4.94 21.70
N GLY A 225 -12.92 -5.93 22.57
CA GLY A 225 -12.51 -5.67 23.95
C GLY A 225 -12.77 -6.85 24.89
N LYS A 226 -12.25 -6.73 26.11
CA LYS A 226 -12.59 -7.60 27.23
C LYS A 226 -13.10 -6.71 28.36
N VAL A 227 -14.18 -7.14 29.01
CA VAL A 227 -14.76 -6.45 30.17
C VAL A 227 -14.71 -7.42 31.35
N ASP A 228 -14.61 -6.88 32.56
CA ASP A 228 -14.73 -7.67 33.77
C ASP A 228 -16.09 -8.42 33.82
N PRO A 229 -16.11 -9.74 34.11
CA PRO A 229 -17.34 -10.53 34.07
C PRO A 229 -18.43 -10.04 35.04
N HIS A 230 -18.07 -9.58 36.24
CA HIS A 230 -19.06 -9.11 37.22
C HIS A 230 -19.66 -7.77 36.79
N VAL A 231 -18.84 -6.88 36.22
CA VAL A 231 -19.33 -5.63 35.63
C VAL A 231 -20.30 -5.92 34.50
N LEU A 232 -19.99 -6.90 33.64
CA LEU A 232 -20.87 -7.29 32.55
C LEU A 232 -22.20 -7.86 33.07
N GLU A 233 -22.17 -8.72 34.08
CA GLU A 233 -23.36 -9.31 34.70
C GLU A 233 -24.29 -8.26 35.34
N ASP A 234 -23.72 -7.32 36.11
CA ASP A 234 -24.46 -6.24 36.75
C ASP A 234 -25.14 -5.33 35.71
N VAL A 235 -24.40 -4.98 34.65
CA VAL A 235 -24.88 -4.12 33.58
C VAL A 235 -25.95 -4.82 32.75
N GLN A 236 -25.79 -6.11 32.40
CA GLN A 236 -26.79 -6.89 31.69
C GLN A 236 -28.08 -7.05 32.51
N THR A 237 -27.96 -7.32 33.81
CA THR A 237 -29.11 -7.39 34.72
C THR A 237 -29.87 -6.07 34.75
N ARG A 238 -29.14 -4.93 34.76
CA ARG A 238 -29.76 -3.60 34.70
C ARG A 238 -30.40 -3.33 33.33
N ALA A 239 -29.76 -3.72 32.24
CA ALA A 239 -30.26 -3.55 30.88
C ALA A 239 -31.57 -4.31 30.65
N GLN A 240 -31.66 -5.56 31.13
CA GLN A 240 -32.89 -6.35 31.08
C GLN A 240 -34.03 -5.66 31.82
N LYS A 241 -33.77 -5.09 33.02
CA LYS A 241 -34.77 -4.31 33.76
C LYS A 241 -35.25 -3.05 33.03
N LEU A 242 -34.42 -2.52 32.12
CA LEU A 242 -34.73 -1.37 31.27
C LEU A 242 -35.29 -1.77 29.90
N GLY A 243 -35.42 -3.07 29.61
CA GLY A 243 -35.90 -3.58 28.33
C GLY A 243 -34.93 -3.39 27.16
N LEU A 244 -33.64 -3.21 27.45
CA LEU A 244 -32.60 -3.04 26.43
C LEU A 244 -32.00 -4.39 26.02
N ASN A 245 -31.75 -4.56 24.72
CA ASN A 245 -30.92 -5.65 24.22
C ASN A 245 -29.42 -5.29 24.27
N ASP A 246 -28.54 -6.27 24.06
CA ASP A 246 -27.08 -6.09 24.15
C ASP A 246 -26.55 -4.99 23.23
N SER A 247 -27.11 -4.83 22.03
CA SER A 247 -26.69 -3.79 21.09
C SER A 247 -27.12 -2.39 21.54
N GLN A 248 -28.36 -2.26 22.02
CA GLN A 248 -28.87 -0.99 22.56
C GLN A 248 -28.15 -0.59 23.84
N LEU A 249 -27.84 -1.55 24.70
CA LEU A 249 -27.03 -1.35 25.89
C LEU A 249 -25.65 -0.79 25.52
N LEU A 250 -24.97 -1.45 24.58
CA LEU A 250 -23.63 -1.07 24.14
C LEU A 250 -23.63 0.32 23.50
N GLU A 251 -24.60 0.60 22.63
CA GLU A 251 -24.78 1.91 21.99
C GLU A 251 -25.02 3.01 23.03
N ALA A 252 -25.89 2.76 24.01
CA ALA A 252 -26.17 3.70 25.09
C ALA A 252 -24.95 3.97 25.96
N ALA A 253 -24.18 2.93 26.30
CA ALA A 253 -22.97 3.05 27.10
C ALA A 253 -21.89 3.88 26.37
N LEU A 254 -21.67 3.61 25.08
CA LEU A 254 -20.71 4.36 24.27
C LEU A 254 -21.17 5.80 24.02
N SER A 255 -22.46 6.01 23.79
CA SER A 255 -23.04 7.34 23.60
C SER A 255 -22.97 8.19 24.87
N ASP A 256 -23.26 7.61 26.04
CA ASP A 256 -23.11 8.29 27.33
C ASP A 256 -21.64 8.60 27.63
N TRP A 257 -20.74 7.67 27.35
CA TRP A 257 -19.30 7.93 27.47
C TRP A 257 -18.86 9.08 26.55
N LEU A 258 -19.30 9.09 25.29
CA LEU A 258 -19.03 10.18 24.35
C LEU A 258 -19.64 11.51 24.81
N ALA A 259 -20.85 11.51 25.38
CA ALA A 259 -21.47 12.74 25.87
C ALA A 259 -20.73 13.32 27.08
N ARG A 260 -20.13 12.46 27.92
CA ARG A 260 -19.37 12.87 29.11
C ARG A 260 -17.94 13.28 28.83
N ASN A 261 -17.35 12.75 27.76
CA ASN A 261 -15.93 12.92 27.43
C ASN A 261 -15.70 13.61 26.07
N GLY A 262 -16.77 13.94 25.35
CA GLY A 262 -16.72 14.69 24.10
C GLY A 262 -16.48 16.17 24.40
N SER A 263 -15.35 16.67 23.93
CA SER A 263 -15.02 18.10 23.86
C SER A 263 -15.42 18.65 22.50
#